data_AF-A0A9Q4GIG7-F1
#
_entry.id   AF-A0A9Q4GIG7-F1
#
_cell.length_a   1.000
_cell.length_b   1.000
_cell.length_c   1.000
_cell.angle_alpha   90.00
_cell.angle_beta   90.00
_cell.angle_gamma   90.00
#
_symmetry.space_group_name_H-M   'P 1'
#
loop_
_entity.id
_entity.type
_entity.pdbx_description
1 polymer ?
#
loop_
_entity_poly.entity_id
_entity_poly.type
_entity_poly.pdbx_seq_one_letter_code
_entity_poly.pdbx_strand_id
1 'polypeptide(L)'
;MAEVLGMGMSTAVLWIGALAMLAGTLVYLWLGRNVAVYEQDFFIMSISITVIAATAYLAMAMGMGRLSFNGEEVVVVRYIDWLLTTPLIIALLGILADADRSLIATLVGVDIYMIAAGFLGAIADGVFASLVWWALGSIAYLILLYLLLGALSSAADELPDDVSDIFTTLRNLTVVLWSVYR
;
A
#
# COMPACT_ATOMS: atom_id res chain seq x y z
N MET A 1 7.36 29.82 11.01
CA MET A 1 8.24 28.73 10.51
C MET A 1 7.72 28.11 9.23
N ALA A 2 6.41 27.86 9.05
CA ALA A 2 5.83 27.39 7.78
C ALA A 2 5.89 28.41 6.62
N GLU A 3 5.75 29.71 6.92
CA GLU A 3 5.86 30.79 5.90
C GLU A 3 7.29 31.05 5.41
N VAL A 4 8.32 30.73 6.20
CA VAL A 4 9.73 31.02 5.85
C VAL A 4 10.27 30.07 4.78
N LEU A 5 9.58 28.95 4.51
CA LEU A 5 9.96 27.96 3.50
C LEU A 5 9.05 27.96 2.25
N GLY A 6 8.03 28.82 2.18
CA GLY A 6 7.10 28.87 1.04
C GLY A 6 6.30 27.57 0.83
N MET A 7 6.14 26.76 1.88
CA MET A 7 5.51 25.44 1.79
C MET A 7 4.02 25.55 2.09
N GLY A 8 3.17 25.28 1.10
CA GLY A 8 1.74 25.07 1.34
C GLY A 8 1.50 23.90 2.31
N MET A 9 0.34 23.90 2.99
CA MET A 9 -0.06 22.83 3.93
C MET A 9 0.09 21.42 3.31
N SER A 10 -0.21 21.29 2.02
CA SER A 10 -0.04 20.04 1.26
C SER A 10 1.42 19.58 1.16
N THR A 11 2.37 20.50 1.02
CA THR A 11 3.80 20.18 0.95
C THR A 11 4.35 19.77 2.32
N ALA A 12 3.92 20.43 3.41
CA ALA A 12 4.35 20.08 4.76
C ALA A 12 3.97 18.63 5.13
N VAL A 13 2.76 18.20 4.79
CA VAL A 13 2.30 16.82 5.00
C VAL A 13 3.17 15.82 4.25
N LEU A 14 3.62 16.15 3.03
CA LEU A 14 4.48 15.26 2.25
C LEU A 14 5.86 15.08 2.89
N TRP A 15 6.46 16.15 3.42
CA TRP A 15 7.72 16.05 4.17
C TRP A 15 7.59 15.27 5.47
N ILE A 16 6.51 15.49 6.22
CA ILE A 16 6.22 14.70 7.42
C ILE A 16 6.08 13.22 7.07
N GLY A 17 5.35 12.90 5.99
CA GLY A 17 5.22 11.53 5.48
C GLY A 17 6.57 10.91 5.11
N ALA A 18 7.44 11.64 4.39
CA ALA A 18 8.77 11.16 4.01
C ALA A 18 9.63 10.85 5.25
N LEU A 19 9.65 11.74 6.24
CA LEU A 19 10.41 11.56 7.48
C LEU A 19 9.85 10.42 8.34
N ALA A 20 8.53 10.28 8.42
CA ALA A 20 7.88 9.20 9.16
C ALA A 20 8.20 7.83 8.54
N MET A 21 8.13 7.71 7.21
CA MET A 21 8.49 6.48 6.50
C MET A 21 9.97 6.13 6.67
N LEU A 22 10.85 7.13 6.57
CA LEU A 22 12.29 6.94 6.82
C LEU A 22 12.56 6.47 8.26
N ALA A 23 11.90 7.06 9.25
CA ALA A 23 12.00 6.62 10.64
C ALA A 23 11.54 5.16 10.79
N GLY A 24 10.41 4.80 10.17
CA GLY A 24 9.93 3.41 10.12
C GLY A 24 10.95 2.45 9.52
N THR A 25 11.57 2.81 8.39
CA THR A 25 12.67 2.03 7.79
C THR A 25 13.81 1.81 8.78
N LEU A 26 14.27 2.86 9.47
CA LEU A 26 15.36 2.75 10.44
C LEU A 26 15.00 1.86 11.62
N VAL A 27 13.75 1.92 12.08
CA VAL A 27 13.23 1.03 13.14
C VAL A 27 13.24 -0.43 12.68
N TYR A 28 12.71 -0.74 11.50
CA TYR A 28 12.73 -2.12 10.97
C TYR A 28 14.15 -2.63 10.71
N LEU A 29 15.05 -1.77 10.21
CA LEU A 29 16.47 -2.10 10.04
C LEU A 29 17.19 -2.36 11.37
N TRP A 30 16.76 -1.73 12.46
CA TRP A 30 17.33 -1.95 13.78
C TRP A 30 16.80 -3.22 14.42
N LEU A 31 15.47 -3.43 14.37
CA LEU A 31 14.81 -4.62 14.90
C LEU A 31 15.21 -5.89 14.14
N GLY A 32 15.36 -5.82 12.82
CA GLY A 32 15.65 -6.97 11.95
C GLY A 32 17.10 -7.47 11.93
N ARG A 33 18.03 -6.90 12.73
CA ARG A 33 19.47 -7.24 12.62
C ARG A 33 19.84 -8.65 13.07
N ASN A 34 19.13 -9.16 14.08
CA ASN A 34 19.49 -10.41 14.76
C ASN A 34 18.26 -11.34 14.90
N VAL A 35 17.39 -11.32 13.89
CA VAL A 35 16.16 -12.13 13.86
C VAL A 35 16.43 -13.49 13.20
N ALA A 36 15.61 -14.48 13.53
CA ALA A 36 15.73 -15.80 12.93
C ALA A 36 15.40 -15.75 11.43
N VAL A 37 15.90 -16.73 10.66
CA VAL A 37 15.74 -16.75 9.19
C VAL A 37 14.26 -16.71 8.77
N TYR A 38 13.38 -17.38 9.51
CA TYR A 38 11.94 -17.40 9.22
C TYR A 38 11.24 -16.05 9.48
N GLU A 39 11.86 -15.15 10.26
CA GLU A 39 11.32 -13.81 10.55
C GLU A 39 11.85 -12.75 9.56
N GLN A 40 12.90 -13.07 8.80
CA GLN A 40 13.58 -12.11 7.93
C GLN A 40 12.67 -11.58 6.82
N ASP A 41 11.81 -12.43 6.26
CA ASP A 41 10.90 -12.05 5.18
C ASP A 41 9.97 -10.90 5.60
N PHE A 42 9.45 -10.92 6.84
CA PHE A 42 8.64 -9.84 7.39
C PHE A 42 9.40 -8.51 7.44
N PHE A 43 10.64 -8.53 7.94
CA PHE A 43 11.45 -7.30 8.03
C PHE A 43 11.87 -6.79 6.66
N ILE A 44 12.29 -7.67 5.75
CA ILE A 44 12.70 -7.31 4.38
C ILE A 44 11.55 -6.64 3.64
N MET A 45 10.34 -7.22 3.69
CA MET A 45 9.17 -6.63 3.06
C MET A 45 8.78 -5.30 3.73
N SER A 46 8.78 -5.21 5.06
CA SER A 46 8.47 -3.97 5.79
C SER A 46 9.46 -2.83 5.49
N ILE A 47 10.75 -3.15 5.39
CA ILE A 47 11.81 -2.22 4.98
C ILE A 47 11.56 -1.78 3.53
N SER A 48 11.27 -2.71 2.63
CA SER A 48 11.02 -2.40 1.22
C SER A 48 9.83 -1.46 1.05
N ILE A 49 8.71 -1.74 1.74
CA ILE A 49 7.51 -0.90 1.74
C ILE A 49 7.84 0.52 2.22
N THR A 50 8.49 0.64 3.38
CA THR A 50 8.79 1.95 3.99
C THR A 50 9.81 2.75 3.18
N VAL A 51 10.82 2.11 2.58
CA VAL A 51 11.81 2.78 1.71
C VAL A 51 11.18 3.30 0.42
N ILE A 52 10.33 2.49 -0.22
CA ILE A 52 9.62 2.90 -1.44
C ILE A 52 8.71 4.09 -1.13
N ALA A 53 7.91 4.00 -0.06
CA ALA A 53 7.04 5.08 0.38
C ALA A 53 7.84 6.34 0.76
N ALA A 54 8.93 6.22 1.53
CA ALA A 54 9.79 7.37 1.87
C ALA A 54 10.30 8.09 0.62
N THR A 55 10.72 7.32 -0.39
CA THR A 55 11.19 7.85 -1.68
C THR A 55 10.07 8.56 -2.43
N ALA A 56 8.87 7.97 -2.49
CA ALA A 56 7.72 8.56 -3.16
C ALA A 56 7.26 9.86 -2.49
N TYR A 57 7.15 9.86 -1.15
CA TYR A 57 6.80 11.06 -0.39
C TYR A 57 7.85 12.17 -0.56
N LEU A 58 9.14 11.84 -0.54
CA LEU A 58 10.21 12.79 -0.80
C LEU A 58 10.12 13.37 -2.22
N ALA A 59 9.91 12.54 -3.24
CA ALA A 59 9.75 12.99 -4.62
C ALA A 59 8.55 13.94 -4.77
N MET A 60 7.39 13.60 -4.21
CA MET A 60 6.20 14.46 -4.23
C MET A 60 6.42 15.78 -3.49
N ALA A 61 7.14 15.73 -2.36
CA ALA A 61 7.49 16.89 -1.53
C ALA A 61 8.43 17.86 -2.26
N MET A 62 9.29 17.34 -3.13
CA MET A 62 10.18 18.11 -4.00
C MET A 62 9.50 18.59 -5.30
N GLY A 63 8.19 18.42 -5.44
CA GLY A 63 7.46 18.89 -6.62
C GLY A 63 7.33 17.86 -7.76
N MET A 64 7.97 16.69 -7.65
CA MET A 64 8.04 15.72 -8.76
C MET A 64 6.75 14.92 -8.93
N GLY A 65 6.54 14.40 -10.14
CA GLY A 65 5.49 13.41 -10.41
C GLY A 65 4.08 13.94 -10.56
N ARG A 66 3.89 15.27 -10.68
CA ARG A 66 2.61 15.90 -11.02
C ARG A 66 2.52 16.04 -12.53
N LEU A 67 1.52 15.41 -13.14
CA LEU A 67 1.25 15.49 -14.58
C LEU A 67 -0.20 15.97 -14.79
N SER A 68 -0.42 16.79 -15.82
CA SER A 68 -1.74 17.30 -16.16
C SER A 68 -2.44 16.38 -17.16
N PHE A 69 -3.65 15.94 -16.83
CA PHE A 69 -4.55 15.19 -17.71
C PHE A 69 -5.88 15.94 -17.75
N ASN A 70 -6.38 16.28 -18.95
CA ASN A 70 -7.67 16.98 -19.12
C ASN A 70 -7.81 18.30 -18.33
N GLY A 71 -6.69 18.97 -18.05
CA GLY A 71 -6.65 20.21 -17.26
C GLY A 71 -6.61 20.02 -15.75
N GLU A 72 -6.62 18.77 -15.26
CA GLU A 72 -6.47 18.41 -13.86
C GLU A 72 -5.10 17.80 -13.58
N GLU A 73 -4.48 18.17 -12.44
CA GLU A 73 -3.21 17.60 -12.02
C GLU A 73 -3.40 16.27 -11.30
N VAL A 74 -2.72 15.24 -11.78
CA VAL A 74 -2.65 13.91 -11.16
C VAL A 74 -1.24 13.66 -10.64
N VAL A 75 -1.13 13.20 -9.39
CA VAL A 75 0.14 12.87 -8.76
C VAL A 75 0.51 11.42 -9.08
N VAL A 76 1.13 11.20 -10.24
CA VAL A 76 1.45 9.86 -10.76
C VAL A 76 2.40 9.07 -9.85
N VAL A 77 3.33 9.74 -9.17
CA VAL A 77 4.25 9.10 -8.22
C VAL A 77 3.50 8.36 -7.10
N ARG A 78 2.31 8.84 -6.70
CA ARG A 78 1.47 8.16 -5.71
C ARG A 78 0.95 6.81 -6.21
N TYR A 79 0.55 6.74 -7.47
CA TYR A 79 0.10 5.47 -8.07
C TYR A 79 1.26 4.51 -8.29
N ILE A 80 2.47 5.00 -8.58
CA ILE A 80 3.68 4.17 -8.65
C ILE A 80 4.01 3.60 -7.27
N ASP A 81 3.97 4.43 -6.22
CA ASP A 81 4.16 3.99 -4.83
C ASP A 81 3.17 2.88 -4.46
N TRP A 82 1.87 3.10 -4.69
CA TRP A 82 0.84 2.11 -4.41
C TRP A 82 1.05 0.83 -5.21
N LEU A 83 1.32 0.92 -6.52
CA LEU A 83 1.54 -0.25 -7.38
C LEU A 83 2.70 -1.15 -6.92
N LEU A 84 3.64 -0.62 -6.13
CA LEU A 84 4.75 -1.36 -5.56
C LEU A 84 4.48 -1.79 -4.10
N THR A 85 3.94 -0.90 -3.28
CA THR A 85 3.78 -1.13 -1.84
C THR A 85 2.56 -1.96 -1.49
N THR A 86 1.42 -1.79 -2.17
CA THR A 86 0.21 -2.56 -1.87
C THR A 86 0.37 -4.06 -2.18
N PRO A 87 1.04 -4.49 -3.28
CA PRO A 87 1.35 -5.90 -3.47
C PRO A 87 2.31 -6.46 -2.43
N LEU A 88 3.29 -5.66 -1.96
CA LEU A 88 4.22 -6.09 -0.91
C LEU A 88 3.52 -6.27 0.44
N ILE A 89 2.57 -5.41 0.78
CA ILE A 89 1.75 -5.56 2.01
C ILE A 89 0.92 -6.84 1.92
N ILE A 90 0.29 -7.11 0.77
CA ILE A 90 -0.47 -8.33 0.55
C ILE A 90 0.41 -9.57 0.61
N ALA A 91 1.58 -9.54 -0.02
CA ALA A 91 2.53 -10.64 0.04
C ALA A 91 3.01 -10.89 1.47
N LEU A 92 3.25 -9.83 2.25
CA LEU A 92 3.59 -9.93 3.66
C LEU A 92 2.49 -10.60 4.49
N LEU A 93 1.23 -10.21 4.30
CA LEU A 93 0.09 -10.88 4.93
C LEU A 93 -0.04 -12.34 4.49
N GLY A 94 0.21 -12.60 3.21
CA GLY A 94 0.26 -13.93 2.60
C GLY A 94 1.25 -14.87 3.29
N ILE A 95 2.49 -14.41 3.42
CA ILE A 95 3.57 -15.16 4.06
C ILE A 95 3.29 -15.34 5.56
N LEU A 96 2.76 -14.32 6.23
CA LEU A 96 2.41 -14.40 7.65
C LEU A 96 1.31 -15.42 7.93
N ALA A 97 0.36 -15.59 7.00
CA ALA A 97 -0.71 -16.57 7.06
C ALA A 97 -0.31 -17.97 6.53
N ASP A 98 0.97 -18.18 6.20
CA ASP A 98 1.48 -19.38 5.52
C ASP A 98 0.64 -19.80 4.29
N ALA A 99 0.17 -18.81 3.53
CA ALA A 99 -0.73 -19.04 2.41
C ALA A 99 -0.03 -19.60 1.18
N ASP A 100 -0.75 -20.44 0.44
CA ASP A 100 -0.28 -20.96 -0.84
C ASP A 100 0.13 -19.83 -1.80
N ARG A 101 1.23 -20.07 -2.54
CA ARG A 101 1.75 -19.11 -3.53
C ARG A 101 0.72 -18.70 -4.58
N SER A 102 -0.21 -19.59 -4.93
CA SER A 102 -1.30 -19.31 -5.87
C SER A 102 -2.30 -18.30 -5.29
N LEU A 103 -2.64 -18.39 -4.00
CA LEU A 103 -3.50 -17.43 -3.32
C LEU A 103 -2.81 -16.07 -3.21
N ILE A 104 -1.53 -16.04 -2.82
CA ILE A 104 -0.73 -14.81 -2.76
C ILE A 104 -0.67 -14.14 -4.13
N ALA A 105 -0.35 -14.90 -5.19
CA ALA A 105 -0.28 -14.38 -6.55
C ALA A 105 -1.64 -13.86 -7.04
N THR A 106 -2.74 -14.51 -6.64
CA THR A 106 -4.10 -14.07 -6.97
C THR A 106 -4.41 -12.74 -6.29
N LEU A 107 -4.16 -12.63 -4.98
CA LEU A 107 -4.36 -11.39 -4.23
C LEU A 107 -3.53 -10.23 -4.81
N VAL A 108 -2.25 -10.48 -5.11
CA VAL A 108 -1.35 -9.51 -5.76
C VAL A 108 -1.88 -9.10 -7.13
N GLY A 109 -2.35 -10.03 -7.96
CA GLY A 109 -2.92 -9.73 -9.27
C GLY A 109 -4.18 -8.86 -9.19
N VAL A 110 -5.07 -9.17 -8.26
CA VAL A 110 -6.29 -8.39 -8.00
C VAL A 110 -5.95 -6.97 -7.53
N ASP A 111 -4.95 -6.84 -6.65
CA ASP A 111 -4.48 -5.54 -6.14
C ASP A 111 -3.83 -4.67 -7.22
N ILE A 112 -2.93 -5.24 -8.03
CA ILE A 112 -2.32 -4.54 -9.18
C ILE A 112 -3.42 -4.03 -10.12
N TYR A 113 -4.42 -4.86 -10.41
CA TYR A 113 -5.55 -4.44 -11.23
C TYR A 113 -6.34 -3.30 -10.58
N MET A 114 -6.60 -3.39 -9.27
CA MET A 114 -7.30 -2.35 -8.51
C MET A 114 -6.57 -1.00 -8.57
N ILE A 115 -5.25 -0.98 -8.34
CA ILE A 115 -4.43 0.24 -8.42
C ILE A 115 -4.41 0.78 -9.85
N ALA A 116 -4.24 -0.08 -10.86
CA ALA A 116 -4.26 0.32 -12.26
C ALA A 116 -5.61 0.93 -12.67
N ALA A 117 -6.74 0.32 -12.27
CA ALA A 117 -8.06 0.86 -12.51
C ALA A 117 -8.25 2.23 -11.82
N GLY A 118 -7.76 2.38 -10.59
CA GLY A 118 -7.76 3.67 -9.88
C GLY A 118 -6.97 4.75 -10.62
N PHE A 119 -5.80 4.41 -11.15
CA PHE A 119 -4.99 5.33 -11.97
C PHE A 119 -5.71 5.71 -13.27
N LEU A 120 -6.25 4.72 -13.99
CA LEU A 120 -7.00 4.95 -15.22
C LEU A 120 -8.23 5.84 -14.99
N GLY A 121 -8.93 5.68 -13.86
CA GLY A 121 -10.04 6.54 -13.47
C GLY A 121 -9.63 7.98 -13.16
N ALA A 122 -8.43 8.19 -12.62
CA ALA A 122 -7.89 9.51 -12.31
C ALA A 122 -7.42 10.27 -13.56
N ILE A 123 -7.01 9.56 -14.62
CA ILE A 123 -6.59 10.19 -15.89
C ILE A 123 -7.67 10.14 -16.97
N ALA A 124 -8.84 9.56 -16.66
CA ALA A 124 -9.94 9.41 -17.61
C ALA A 124 -10.49 10.76 -18.07
N ASP A 125 -10.83 10.86 -19.36
CA ASP A 125 -11.51 12.03 -19.89
C ASP A 125 -13.03 11.89 -19.73
N GLY A 126 -13.62 12.80 -18.95
CA GLY A 126 -15.04 12.84 -18.67
C GLY A 126 -15.52 11.93 -17.52
N VAL A 127 -16.61 12.37 -16.89
CA VAL A 127 -17.19 11.74 -15.68
C VAL A 127 -17.57 10.28 -15.92
N PHE A 128 -18.14 9.95 -17.08
CA PHE A 128 -18.58 8.58 -17.37
C PHE A 128 -17.40 7.59 -17.37
N ALA A 129 -16.30 7.91 -18.07
CA ALA A 129 -15.14 7.04 -18.12
C ALA A 129 -14.47 6.91 -16.74
N SER A 130 -14.38 8.01 -15.98
CA SER A 130 -13.86 7.98 -14.61
C SER A 130 -14.71 7.08 -13.69
N LEU A 131 -16.04 7.19 -13.76
CA LEU A 131 -16.96 6.34 -12.99
C LEU A 131 -16.87 4.86 -13.37
N VAL A 132 -16.66 4.52 -14.64
CA VAL A 132 -16.47 3.13 -15.08
C VAL A 132 -15.21 2.53 -14.46
N TRP A 133 -14.08 3.23 -14.55
CA TRP A 133 -12.82 2.77 -13.96
C TRP A 133 -12.89 2.72 -12.43
N TRP A 134 -13.57 3.67 -11.80
CA TRP A 134 -13.87 3.60 -10.37
C TRP A 134 -14.77 2.40 -10.05
N ALA A 135 -15.81 2.09 -10.81
CA ALA A 135 -16.62 0.89 -10.54
C ALA A 135 -15.80 -0.40 -10.65
N LEU A 136 -14.95 -0.52 -11.68
CA LEU A 136 -14.08 -1.68 -11.90
C LEU A 136 -13.07 -1.87 -10.76
N GLY A 137 -12.40 -0.80 -10.33
CA GLY A 137 -11.49 -0.86 -9.18
C GLY A 137 -12.22 -1.21 -7.87
N SER A 138 -13.48 -0.79 -7.72
CA SER A 138 -14.27 -1.07 -6.51
C SER A 138 -14.69 -2.53 -6.46
N ILE A 139 -15.04 -3.12 -7.61
CA ILE A 139 -15.30 -4.55 -7.72
C ILE A 139 -14.03 -5.34 -7.38
N ALA A 140 -12.87 -4.94 -7.92
CA ALA A 140 -11.60 -5.57 -7.58
C ALA A 140 -11.28 -5.48 -6.08
N TYR A 141 -11.54 -4.32 -5.45
CA TYR A 141 -11.38 -4.16 -4.00
C TYR A 141 -12.32 -5.08 -3.20
N LEU A 142 -13.58 -5.24 -3.61
CA LEU A 142 -14.50 -6.17 -2.96
C LEU A 142 -14.04 -7.63 -3.09
N ILE A 143 -13.50 -8.02 -4.24
CA ILE A 143 -12.88 -9.33 -4.44
C ILE A 143 -11.67 -9.49 -3.50
N LEU A 144 -10.82 -8.47 -3.41
CA LEU A 144 -9.67 -8.46 -2.51
C LEU A 144 -10.13 -8.65 -1.05
N LEU A 145 -11.14 -7.90 -0.59
CA LEU A 145 -11.70 -8.03 0.75
C LEU A 145 -12.24 -9.43 1.02
N TYR A 146 -12.97 -10.01 0.06
CA TYR A 146 -13.49 -11.37 0.17
C TYR A 146 -12.37 -12.38 0.35
N LEU A 147 -11.26 -12.25 -0.39
CA LEU A 147 -10.12 -13.15 -0.28
C LEU A 147 -9.33 -12.93 1.02
N LEU A 148 -9.15 -11.68 1.45
CA LEU A 148 -8.44 -11.35 2.70
C LEU A 148 -9.21 -11.84 3.93
N LEU A 149 -10.52 -11.59 3.99
CA LEU A 149 -11.38 -11.95 5.13
C LEU A 149 -11.86 -13.41 5.09
N GLY A 150 -11.78 -14.05 3.93
CA GLY A 150 -12.10 -15.46 3.73
C GLY A 150 -10.84 -16.29 3.67
N ALA A 151 -10.44 -16.67 2.45
CA ALA A 151 -9.39 -17.65 2.19
C ALA A 151 -8.08 -17.39 2.95
N LEU A 152 -7.60 -16.15 2.99
CA LEU A 152 -6.36 -15.83 3.69
C LEU A 152 -6.49 -15.92 5.21
N SER A 153 -7.66 -15.56 5.74
CA SER A 153 -7.95 -15.69 7.18
C SER A 153 -8.05 -17.15 7.60
N SER A 154 -8.68 -17.99 6.78
CA SER A 154 -8.73 -19.43 7.03
C SER A 154 -7.35 -20.09 7.04
N ALA A 155 -6.41 -19.62 6.21
CA ALA A 155 -5.02 -20.10 6.26
C ALA A 155 -4.33 -19.73 7.58
N ALA A 156 -4.52 -18.50 8.07
CA ALA A 156 -3.95 -18.05 9.34
C ALA A 156 -4.55 -18.77 10.56
N ASP A 157 -5.81 -19.20 10.51
CA ASP A 157 -6.48 -19.93 11.60
C ASP A 157 -5.87 -21.32 11.86
N GLU A 158 -5.08 -21.87 10.93
CA GLU A 158 -4.36 -23.14 11.10
C GLU A 158 -3.02 -22.96 11.86
N LEU A 159 -2.58 -21.72 12.07
CA LEU A 159 -1.34 -21.38 12.74
C LEU A 159 -1.52 -21.24 14.27
N PRO A 160 -0.42 -21.23 15.04
CA PRO A 160 -0.48 -20.91 16.47
C PRO A 160 -1.18 -19.58 16.76
N ASP A 161 -1.92 -19.52 17.88
CA ASP A 161 -2.77 -18.39 18.26
C ASP A 161 -2.02 -17.04 18.24
N ASP A 162 -0.76 -17.02 18.68
CA ASP A 162 0.08 -15.83 18.71
C ASP A 162 0.38 -15.26 17.31
N VAL A 163 0.55 -16.12 16.31
CA VAL A 163 0.75 -15.72 14.91
C VAL A 163 -0.58 -15.29 14.28
N SER A 164 -1.65 -16.04 14.52
CA SER A 164 -2.99 -15.74 13.99
C SER A 164 -3.52 -14.39 14.51
N ASP A 165 -3.25 -14.05 15.77
CA ASP A 165 -3.62 -12.76 16.37
C ASP A 165 -2.90 -11.57 15.72
N ILE A 166 -1.59 -11.72 15.46
CA ILE A 166 -0.80 -10.70 14.75
C ILE A 166 -1.34 -10.53 13.32
N PHE A 167 -1.56 -11.64 12.60
CA PHE A 167 -2.15 -11.61 11.27
C PHE A 167 -3.51 -10.90 11.27
N THR A 168 -4.41 -11.29 12.17
CA THR A 168 -5.75 -10.71 12.30
C THR A 168 -5.70 -9.21 12.54
N THR A 169 -4.78 -8.76 13.40
CA THR A 169 -4.55 -7.33 13.67
C THR A 169 -4.10 -6.59 12.40
N LEU A 170 -3.08 -7.09 11.71
CA LEU A 170 -2.53 -6.47 10.50
C LEU A 170 -3.55 -6.48 9.34
N ARG A 171 -4.27 -7.58 9.15
CA ARG A 171 -5.36 -7.71 8.17
C ARG A 171 -6.46 -6.68 8.45
N ASN A 172 -6.93 -6.57 9.70
CA ASN A 172 -8.01 -5.65 10.04
C ASN A 172 -7.58 -4.19 9.86
N LEU A 173 -6.36 -3.83 10.26
CA LEU A 173 -5.80 -2.50 10.00
C LEU A 173 -5.74 -2.20 8.50
N THR A 174 -5.29 -3.16 7.70
CA THR A 174 -5.21 -3.03 6.24
C THR A 174 -6.60 -2.81 5.63
N VAL A 175 -7.57 -3.65 5.98
CA VAL A 175 -8.95 -3.56 5.49
C VAL A 175 -9.59 -2.22 5.83
N VAL A 176 -9.50 -1.81 7.10
CA VAL A 176 -10.12 -0.55 7.57
C VAL A 176 -9.46 0.65 6.90
N LEU A 177 -8.14 0.72 6.84
CA LEU A 177 -7.44 1.85 6.24
C LEU A 177 -7.65 1.93 4.74
N TRP A 178 -7.63 0.80 4.03
CA TRP A 178 -7.80 0.77 2.57
C TRP A 178 -9.24 1.09 2.16
N SER A 179 -10.23 0.79 3.03
CA SER A 179 -11.64 1.14 2.77
C SER A 179 -11.86 2.65 2.70
N VAL A 180 -10.99 3.46 3.32
CA VAL A 180 -11.06 4.93 3.25
C VAL A 180 -10.57 5.47 1.90
N TYR A 181 -9.68 4.74 1.22
CA TYR A 181 -9.13 5.12 -0.08
C TYR A 181 -10.05 4.76 -1.25
N ARG A 182 -11.07 3.93 -1.02
CA ARG A 182 -11.94 3.39 -2.05
C ARG A 182 -13.28 4.13 -2.12
#